data_AF-A0A4U1A1P8-F1
#
_entry.id   AF-A0A4U1A1P8-F1
#
_cell.length_a   1.000
_cell.length_b   1.000
_cell.length_c   1.000
_cell.angle_alpha   90.00
_cell.angle_beta   90.00
_cell.angle_gamma   90.00
#
_symmetry.space_group_name_H-M   'P 1'
#
loop_
_entity.id
_entity.type
_entity.pdbx_description
1 polymer ?
#
loop_
_entity_poly.entity_id
_entity_poly.type
_entity_poly.pdbx_seq_one_letter_code
_entity_poly.pdbx_strand_id
1 'polypeptide(L)'
;MLTGSLNELSLLGSANFDSQCLLTTVLCGDTRLPERFLSESHVSLGSRIILRLTLGSYDRTILHLYLEYGLTQAGALHLMSPVLVETLVDHAAGNLRVLNNNIAAELLLSGLAISMKVPEAR
;
A
#
# COMPACT_ATOMS: atom_id res chain seq x y z
N MET A 1 -11.03 -9.85 30.08
CA MET A 1 -10.06 -10.71 29.38
C MET A 1 -9.89 -10.17 27.98
N LEU A 2 -8.85 -9.38 27.71
CA LEU A 2 -8.53 -8.95 26.35
C LEU A 2 -7.89 -10.15 25.66
N THR A 3 -8.68 -10.84 24.83
CA THR A 3 -8.19 -11.86 23.90
C THR A 3 -7.00 -11.29 23.14
N GLY A 4 -5.81 -11.87 23.36
CA GLY A 4 -4.63 -11.59 22.57
C GLY A 4 -4.78 -12.19 21.17
N SER A 5 -5.74 -11.69 20.39
CA SER A 5 -6.27 -12.24 19.11
C SER A 5 -5.26 -12.60 18.01
N LEU A 6 -3.99 -12.25 18.19
CA LEU A 6 -2.90 -12.58 17.28
C LEU A 6 -2.07 -13.77 17.77
N ASN A 7 -2.14 -14.14 19.05
CA ASN A 7 -1.38 -15.26 19.60
C ASN A 7 -1.95 -16.61 19.13
N GLU A 8 -3.23 -16.65 18.79
CA GLU A 8 -3.87 -17.82 18.17
C GLU A 8 -3.20 -18.17 16.84
N LEU A 9 -2.59 -17.20 16.13
CA LEU A 9 -1.81 -17.47 14.92
C LEU A 9 -0.56 -18.31 15.22
N SER A 10 0.09 -18.09 16.36
CA SER A 10 1.21 -18.93 16.81
C SER A 10 0.76 -20.36 17.11
N LEU A 11 -0.48 -20.54 17.59
CA LEU A 11 -1.04 -21.85 17.89
C LEU A 11 -1.50 -22.59 16.62
N LEU A 12 -2.09 -21.86 15.67
CA LEU A 12 -2.53 -22.42 14.38
C LEU A 12 -1.38 -22.72 13.43
N GLY A 13 -0.27 -21.99 13.54
CA GLY A 13 0.86 -22.11 12.61
C GLY A 13 1.79 -23.29 12.88
N SER A 14 1.69 -23.95 14.02
CA SER A 14 2.67 -24.94 14.47
C SER A 14 2.04 -26.29 14.74
N ALA A 15 2.62 -27.34 14.14
CA ALA A 15 2.31 -28.74 14.46
C ALA A 15 3.54 -29.46 15.02
N ASN A 16 3.30 -30.58 15.71
CA ASN A 16 4.34 -31.45 16.26
C ASN A 16 5.40 -30.68 17.08
N PHE A 17 4.95 -29.97 18.12
CA PHE A 17 5.83 -29.18 19.00
C PHE A 17 6.75 -28.22 18.23
N ASP A 18 6.19 -27.47 17.27
CA ASP A 18 6.92 -26.45 16.49
C ASP A 18 7.93 -26.99 15.48
N SER A 19 7.95 -28.31 15.25
CA SER A 19 8.83 -28.95 14.26
C SER A 19 8.35 -28.73 12.82
N GLN A 20 7.09 -28.34 12.64
CA GLN A 20 6.48 -28.11 11.35
C GLN A 20 5.69 -26.79 11.35
N CYS A 21 6.00 -25.93 10.38
CA CYS A 21 5.23 -24.73 10.09
C CYS A 21 4.13 -25.07 9.08
N LEU A 22 2.87 -25.03 9.52
CA LEU A 22 1.70 -25.31 8.69
C LEU A 22 1.16 -24.07 7.97
N LEU A 23 1.43 -22.87 8.52
CA LEU A 23 0.86 -21.62 8.04
C LEU A 23 1.93 -20.54 7.91
N THR A 24 2.15 -20.07 6.68
CA THR A 24 2.93 -18.86 6.43
C THR A 24 2.02 -17.65 6.58
N THR A 25 2.30 -16.82 7.58
CA THR A 25 1.56 -15.57 7.82
C THR A 25 2.39 -14.37 7.41
N VAL A 26 1.83 -13.48 6.57
CA VAL A 26 2.43 -12.20 6.20
C VAL A 26 1.60 -11.09 6.83
N LEU A 27 2.23 -10.29 7.69
CA LEU A 27 1.59 -9.16 8.39
C LEU A 27 2.11 -7.84 7.81
N CYS A 28 1.18 -6.97 7.43
CA CYS A 28 1.49 -5.65 6.87
C CYS A 28 0.86 -4.57 7.75
N GLY A 29 1.63 -3.53 8.06
CA GLY A 29 1.18 -2.41 8.88
C GLY A 29 2.22 -1.31 8.94
N ASP A 30 1.92 -0.26 9.69
CA ASP A 30 2.89 0.80 9.96
C ASP A 30 3.88 0.41 11.07
N THR A 31 4.77 1.34 11.42
CA THR A 31 5.84 1.14 12.40
C THR A 31 5.33 0.78 13.81
N ARG A 32 4.05 1.03 14.13
CA ARG A 32 3.45 0.66 15.41
C ARG A 32 3.20 -0.84 15.52
N LEU A 33 3.08 -1.55 14.40
CA LEU A 33 2.85 -2.99 14.39
C LEU A 33 4.07 -3.78 14.93
N PRO A 34 5.31 -3.52 14.45
CA PRO A 34 6.52 -4.05 15.07
C PRO A 34 6.62 -3.78 16.58
N GLU A 35 6.28 -2.56 17.03
CA GLU A 35 6.31 -2.18 18.45
C GLU A 35 5.33 -3.01 19.28
N ARG A 36 4.14 -3.30 18.75
CA ARG A 36 3.16 -4.16 19.43
C ARG A 36 3.66 -5.58 19.66
N PHE A 37 4.50 -6.11 18.78
CA PHE A 37 5.10 -7.45 18.96
C PHE A 37 6.15 -7.53 20.07
N LEU A 38 6.58 -6.38 20.60
CA LEU A 38 7.47 -6.32 21.77
C LEU A 38 6.70 -6.39 23.09
N SER A 39 5.38 -6.17 23.07
CA SER A 39 4.54 -6.24 24.27
C SER A 39 4.43 -7.67 24.81
N GLU A 40 4.33 -7.81 26.14
CA GLU A 40 4.15 -9.13 26.79
C GLU A 40 2.95 -9.90 26.23
N SER A 41 1.90 -9.18 25.82
CA SER A 41 0.71 -9.78 25.21
C SER A 41 0.95 -10.41 23.83
N HIS A 42 2.03 -10.08 23.12
CA HIS A 42 2.28 -10.54 21.75
C HIS A 42 3.71 -11.05 21.50
N VAL A 43 4.52 -11.16 22.56
CA VAL A 43 5.93 -11.57 22.45
C VAL A 43 6.09 -12.98 21.86
N SER A 44 5.13 -13.87 22.12
CA SER A 44 5.11 -15.25 21.59
C SER A 44 4.94 -15.33 20.08
N LEU A 45 4.28 -14.33 19.48
CA LEU A 45 4.17 -14.19 18.02
C LEU A 45 5.37 -13.40 17.48
N GLY A 46 5.76 -12.33 18.18
CA GLY A 46 6.85 -11.45 17.79
C GLY A 46 8.20 -12.16 17.60
N SER A 47 8.51 -13.14 18.46
CA SER A 47 9.74 -13.94 18.39
C SER A 47 9.78 -14.92 17.21
N ARG A 48 8.63 -15.25 16.62
CA ARG A 48 8.51 -16.16 15.47
C ARG A 48 8.62 -15.44 14.13
N ILE A 49 8.56 -14.11 14.11
CA ILE A 49 8.73 -13.30 12.90
C ILE A 49 10.22 -13.19 12.58
N ILE A 50 10.67 -14.02 11.65
CA ILE A 50 12.08 -14.09 11.22
C ILE A 50 12.43 -12.96 10.24
N LEU A 51 11.54 -12.68 9.27
CA LEU A 51 11.76 -11.68 8.25
C LEU A 51 10.92 -10.43 8.52
N ARG A 52 11.57 -9.27 8.53
CA ARG A 52 10.92 -7.96 8.67
C ARG A 52 11.38 -7.07 7.53
N LEU A 53 10.43 -6.65 6.69
CA LEU A 53 10.69 -5.75 5.58
C LEU A 53 10.10 -4.38 5.88
N THR A 54 10.95 -3.40 6.10
CA THR A 54 10.53 -2.00 6.24
C THR A 54 10.45 -1.39 4.85
N LEU A 55 9.25 -0.97 4.45
CA LEU A 55 9.04 -0.24 3.20
C LEU A 55 9.37 1.24 3.40
N GLY A 56 10.23 1.78 2.54
CA GLY A 56 10.54 3.21 2.49
C GLY A 56 9.79 3.92 1.37
N SER A 57 10.14 5.19 1.18
CA SER A 57 9.69 5.96 0.03
C SER A 57 10.19 5.34 -1.28
N TYR A 58 9.35 5.37 -2.31
CA TYR A 58 9.73 4.92 -3.64
C TYR A 58 10.60 5.95 -4.36
N ASP A 59 11.47 5.46 -5.24
CA ASP A 59 12.20 6.33 -6.17
C ASP A 59 11.25 6.94 -7.21
N ARG A 60 11.65 8.11 -7.72
CA ARG A 60 10.97 8.85 -8.79
C ARG A 60 10.67 7.96 -10.00
N THR A 61 11.66 7.17 -10.43
CA THR A 61 11.55 6.30 -11.60
C THR A 61 10.48 5.23 -11.40
N ILE A 62 10.39 4.68 -10.19
CA ILE A 62 9.39 3.66 -9.84
C ILE A 62 8.00 4.26 -9.81
N LEU A 63 7.84 5.48 -9.30
CA LEU A 63 6.56 6.18 -9.31
C LEU A 63 6.07 6.48 -10.73
N HIS A 64 6.96 6.91 -11.62
CA HIS A 64 6.62 7.14 -13.03
C HIS A 64 6.14 5.84 -13.68
N LEU A 65 6.92 4.75 -13.56
CA LEU A 65 6.56 3.45 -14.12
C LEU A 65 5.24 2.93 -13.55
N TYR A 66 5.01 3.10 -12.25
CA TYR A 66 3.78 2.71 -11.58
C TYR A 66 2.56 3.42 -12.18
N LEU A 67 2.66 4.74 -12.38
CA LEU A 67 1.55 5.55 -12.87
C LEU A 67 1.26 5.25 -14.35
N GLU A 68 2.30 5.17 -15.17
CA GLU A 68 2.20 4.77 -16.58
C GLU A 68 1.59 3.37 -16.73
N TYR A 69 2.03 2.42 -15.91
CA TYR A 69 1.45 1.08 -15.87
C TYR A 69 -0.03 1.13 -15.49
N GLY A 70 -0.40 1.88 -14.44
CA GLY A 70 -1.79 2.02 -13.99
C GLY A 70 -2.71 2.60 -15.08
N LEU A 71 -2.28 3.66 -15.76
CA LEU A 71 -3.02 4.28 -16.86
C LEU A 71 -3.14 3.34 -18.07
N THR A 72 -2.10 2.57 -18.36
CA THR A 72 -2.11 1.56 -19.43
C THR A 72 -3.12 0.46 -19.14
N GLN A 73 -3.12 -0.07 -17.91
CA GLN A 73 -4.08 -1.11 -17.50
C GLN A 73 -5.53 -0.58 -17.51
N ALA A 74 -5.73 0.71 -17.23
CA ALA A 74 -7.04 1.35 -17.33
C ALA A 74 -7.45 1.69 -18.78
N GLY A 75 -6.57 1.53 -19.77
CA GLY A 75 -6.82 1.93 -21.16
C GLY A 75 -6.96 3.45 -21.34
N ALA A 76 -6.42 4.23 -20.41
CA ALA A 76 -6.73 5.65 -20.24
C ALA A 76 -5.50 6.56 -20.27
N LEU A 77 -4.48 6.16 -21.06
CA LEU A 77 -3.23 6.94 -21.24
C LEU A 77 -3.47 8.39 -21.68
N HIS A 78 -4.57 8.66 -22.37
CA HIS A 78 -4.95 10.00 -22.83
C HIS A 78 -5.45 10.92 -21.71
N LEU A 79 -5.78 10.40 -20.53
CA LEU A 79 -6.31 11.20 -19.41
C LEU A 79 -5.24 12.02 -18.69
N MET A 80 -3.96 11.64 -18.81
CA MET A 80 -2.85 12.38 -18.22
C MET A 80 -1.80 12.70 -19.26
N SER A 81 -1.42 13.97 -19.38
CA SER A 81 -0.33 14.36 -20.25
C SER A 81 1.02 13.93 -19.65
N PRO A 82 2.07 13.72 -20.45
CA PRO A 82 3.39 13.37 -19.93
C PRO A 82 3.92 14.38 -18.91
N VAL A 83 3.69 15.68 -19.15
CA VAL A 83 4.07 16.74 -18.21
C VAL A 83 3.31 16.62 -16.89
N LEU A 84 2.03 16.27 -16.93
CA LEU A 84 1.25 16.05 -15.72
C LEU A 84 1.82 14.89 -14.91
N VAL A 85 2.14 13.76 -15.56
CA VAL A 85 2.73 12.59 -14.89
C VAL A 85 4.03 12.96 -14.16
N GLU A 86 4.94 13.67 -14.80
CA GLU A 86 6.20 14.13 -14.19
C GLU A 86 5.93 15.01 -12.96
N THR A 87 5.01 15.97 -13.06
CA THR A 87 4.69 16.85 -11.92
C THR A 87 4.05 16.10 -10.74
N LEU A 88 3.23 15.09 -11.01
CA LEU A 88 2.61 14.25 -9.98
C LEU A 88 3.66 13.43 -9.24
N VAL A 89 4.58 12.83 -10.00
CA VAL A 89 5.68 12.03 -9.47
C VAL A 89 6.60 12.87 -8.59
N ASP A 90 6.96 14.07 -9.04
CA ASP A 90 7.80 15.01 -8.27
C ASP A 90 7.11 15.46 -6.97
N HIS A 91 5.80 15.72 -7.01
CA HIS A 91 5.06 16.15 -5.82
C HIS A 91 4.83 15.00 -4.83
N ALA A 92 4.65 13.77 -5.30
CA ALA A 92 4.34 12.64 -4.43
C ALA A 92 5.49 12.22 -3.49
N ALA A 93 6.73 12.66 -3.76
CA ALA A 93 7.91 12.42 -2.91
C ALA A 93 8.07 10.96 -2.45
N GLY A 94 7.80 10.01 -3.34
CA GLY A 94 7.90 8.57 -3.07
C GLY A 94 6.70 7.95 -2.34
N ASN A 95 5.62 8.70 -2.10
CA ASN A 95 4.43 8.23 -1.39
C ASN A 95 3.28 7.91 -2.35
N LEU A 96 3.01 6.61 -2.56
CA LEU A 96 1.93 6.13 -3.42
C LEU A 96 0.53 6.55 -2.96
N ARG A 97 0.31 6.73 -1.65
CA ARG A 97 -0.98 7.18 -1.12
C ARG A 97 -1.24 8.62 -1.53
N VAL A 98 -0.23 9.48 -1.42
CA VAL A 98 -0.32 10.88 -1.85
C VAL A 98 -0.53 10.96 -3.36
N LEU A 99 0.28 10.23 -4.14
CA LEU A 99 0.17 10.18 -5.59
C LEU A 99 -1.25 9.83 -6.06
N ASN A 100 -1.77 8.70 -5.60
CA ASN A 100 -3.05 8.18 -6.07
C ASN A 100 -4.25 8.93 -5.51
N ASN A 101 -4.32 9.07 -4.20
CA ASN A 101 -5.55 9.49 -3.53
C ASN A 101 -5.65 11.01 -3.42
N ASN A 102 -4.54 11.71 -3.19
CA ASN A 102 -4.58 13.13 -2.91
C ASN A 102 -4.40 13.99 -4.15
N ILE A 103 -3.91 13.44 -5.27
CA ILE A 103 -3.58 14.26 -6.44
C ILE A 103 -4.16 13.65 -7.72
N ALA A 104 -3.81 12.41 -8.06
CA ALA A 104 -4.29 11.81 -9.31
C ALA A 104 -5.82 11.66 -9.33
N ALA A 105 -6.42 11.09 -8.28
CA ALA A 105 -7.86 10.92 -8.19
C ALA A 105 -8.62 12.26 -8.19
N GLU A 106 -8.14 13.25 -7.43
CA GLU A 106 -8.78 14.56 -7.35
C GLU A 106 -8.73 15.33 -8.68
N LEU A 107 -7.60 15.26 -9.40
CA LEU A 107 -7.47 15.88 -10.72
C LEU A 107 -8.36 15.21 -11.76
N LEU A 108 -8.45 13.87 -11.75
CA LEU A 108 -9.34 13.14 -12.65
C LEU A 108 -10.81 13.48 -12.39
N LEU A 109 -11.23 13.55 -11.12
CA LEU A 109 -12.57 13.97 -10.74
C LEU A 109 -12.86 15.41 -11.14
N SER A 110 -11.89 16.32 -10.97
CA SER A 110 -12.01 17.72 -11.37
C SER A 110 -12.15 17.87 -12.89
N GLY A 111 -11.36 17.11 -13.66
CA GLY A 111 -11.45 17.06 -15.11
C GLY A 111 -12.81 16.55 -15.59
N LEU A 112 -13.34 15.51 -14.94
CA LEU A 112 -14.69 15.00 -15.21
C LEU A 112 -15.75 16.09 -14.95
N ALA A 113 -15.68 16.79 -13.83
CA ALA A 113 -16.64 17.84 -13.48
C ALA A 113 -16.61 19.01 -14.47
N ILE A 114 -15.44 19.33 -15.04
CA ILE A 114 -15.31 20.33 -16.12
C ILE A 114 -15.97 19.80 -17.40
N SER A 115 -15.67 18.56 -17.79
CA SER A 115 -16.24 17.93 -18.97
C SER A 115 -17.77 17.87 -18.91
N MET A 116 -18.34 17.54 -17.75
CA MET A 116 -19.79 17.49 -17.54
C MET A 116 -20.48 18.87 -17.53
N LYS A 117 -19.75 19.96 -17.26
CA LYS A 117 -20.28 21.34 -17.29
C LYS A 117 -20.25 21.96 -18.69
N VAL A 118 -19.43 21.42 -19.59
CA VAL A 118 -19.44 21.80 -21.00
C VAL A 118 -20.48 20.90 -21.67
N PRO A 119 -21.65 21.42 -22.11
CA PRO A 119 -22.52 20.61 -22.96
C PRO A 119 -21.69 20.27 -24.20
N GLU A 120 -21.66 18.99 -24.60
CA GLU A 120 -21.07 18.55 -25.86
C GLU A 120 -21.65 19.41 -27.00
N ALA A 121 -20.93 20.47 -27.37
CA ALA A 121 -21.16 21.22 -28.58
C ALA A 121 -20.61 20.37 -29.72
N ARG A 122 -21.40 19.37 -30.10
CA ARG A 122 -21.24 18.63 -31.34
C ARG A 122 -22.01 19.33 -32.45
#